data_AF-A0A7J4G0K5-F1
#
_entry.id   AF-A0A7J4G0K5-F1
#
_cell.length_a   1.000
_cell.length_b   1.000
_cell.length_c   1.000
_cell.angle_alpha   90.00
_cell.angle_beta   90.00
_cell.angle_gamma   90.00
#
_symmetry.space_group_name_H-M   'P 1'
#
loop_
_entity.id
_entity.type
_entity.pdbx_description
1 polymer ?
#
loop_
_entity_poly.entity_id
_entity_poly.type
_entity_poly.pdbx_seq_one_letter_code
_entity_poly.pdbx_strand_id
1 'polypeptide(L)'
;MSDELERLRQERIKQLMMQQQQAQEQQQIEQLRAAEIEKQIKLIVNKILTPEARERLSNLRLARPEFARQIEIFLIQLYQAGRLPNKITDEQLKDILMKISSRKRNIKIRRI
;
A
#
# COMPACT_ATOMS: atom_id res chain seq x y z
N MET A 1 -29.94 -50.45 18.92
CA MET A 1 -29.25 -50.23 17.63
C MET A 1 -29.44 -48.82 17.08
N SER A 2 -30.52 -48.10 17.42
CA SER A 2 -30.78 -46.72 16.98
C SER A 2 -29.96 -45.66 17.74
N ASP A 3 -29.80 -45.82 19.06
CA ASP A 3 -29.05 -44.90 19.94
C ASP A 3 -27.57 -44.72 19.54
N GLU A 4 -26.93 -45.77 19.05
CA GLU A 4 -25.50 -45.75 18.69
C GLU A 4 -25.26 -44.91 17.42
N LEU A 5 -26.22 -44.94 16.50
CA LEU A 5 -26.17 -44.18 15.25
C LEU A 5 -26.42 -42.68 15.48
N GLU A 6 -27.32 -42.35 16.41
CA GLU A 6 -27.58 -40.95 16.82
C GLU A 6 -26.39 -40.35 17.56
N ARG A 7 -25.73 -41.12 18.43
CA ARG A 7 -24.49 -40.69 19.10
C ARG A 7 -23.37 -40.41 18.10
N LEU A 8 -23.18 -41.28 17.11
CA LEU A 8 -22.17 -41.10 16.07
C LEU A 8 -22.45 -39.84 15.20
N ARG A 9 -23.72 -39.56 14.90
CA ARG A 9 -24.14 -38.34 14.19
C ARG A 9 -23.89 -37.08 15.02
N GLN A 10 -24.24 -37.10 16.31
CA GLN A 10 -24.00 -35.99 17.23
C GLN A 10 -22.51 -35.68 17.36
N GLU A 11 -21.67 -36.73 17.45
CA GLU A 11 -20.23 -36.58 17.57
C GLU A 11 -19.61 -35.97 16.31
N ARG A 12 -20.08 -36.37 15.12
CA ARG A 12 -19.65 -35.74 13.86
C ARG A 12 -20.08 -34.29 13.70
N ILE A 13 -21.31 -33.95 14.11
CA ILE A 13 -21.78 -32.56 14.08
C ILE A 13 -20.93 -31.70 15.03
N LYS A 14 -20.62 -32.21 16.23
CA LYS A 14 -19.77 -31.52 17.21
C LYS A 14 -18.34 -31.32 16.70
N GLN A 15 -17.76 -32.34 16.05
CA GLN A 15 -16.43 -32.21 15.44
C GLN A 15 -16.42 -31.21 14.26
N LEU A 16 -17.44 -31.22 13.41
CA LEU A 16 -17.58 -30.25 12.31
C LEU A 16 -17.73 -28.82 12.85
N MET A 17 -18.55 -28.63 13.89
CA MET A 17 -18.74 -27.33 14.53
C MET A 17 -17.44 -26.81 15.14
N MET A 18 -16.69 -27.67 15.83
CA MET A 18 -15.39 -27.32 16.42
C MET A 18 -14.34 -26.98 15.35
N GLN A 19 -14.30 -27.75 14.25
CA GLN A 19 -13.42 -27.46 13.11
C GLN A 19 -13.78 -26.14 12.43
N GLN A 20 -15.07 -25.84 12.28
CA GLN A 20 -15.54 -24.56 11.71
C GLN A 20 -15.19 -23.38 12.61
N GLN A 21 -15.33 -23.52 13.94
CA GLN A 21 -14.93 -22.50 14.90
C GLN A 21 -13.42 -22.23 14.84
N GLN A 22 -12.59 -23.26 14.82
CA GLN A 22 -11.14 -23.11 14.71
C GLN A 22 -10.73 -22.44 13.40
N ALA A 23 -11.39 -22.78 12.28
CA ALA A 23 -11.12 -22.14 11.00
C ALA A 23 -11.51 -20.65 10.99
N GLN A 24 -12.65 -20.29 11.59
CA GLN A 24 -13.06 -18.89 11.73
C GLN A 24 -12.10 -18.08 12.61
N GLU A 25 -11.62 -18.66 13.70
CA GLU A 25 -10.69 -18.00 14.62
C GLU A 25 -9.31 -17.77 13.97
N GLN A 26 -8.82 -18.74 13.20
CA GLN A 26 -7.61 -18.60 12.40
C GLN A 26 -7.74 -17.51 11.33
N GLN A 27 -8.88 -17.45 10.63
CA GLN A 27 -9.15 -16.40 9.65
C GLN A 27 -9.19 -15.00 10.28
N GLN A 28 -9.79 -14.85 11.47
CA GLN A 28 -9.80 -13.56 12.16
C GLN A 28 -8.39 -13.11 12.57
N ILE A 29 -7.56 -14.02 13.09
CA ILE A 29 -6.19 -13.70 13.51
C ILE A 29 -5.35 -13.26 12.29
N GLU A 30 -5.52 -13.93 11.16
CA GLU A 30 -4.81 -13.60 9.92
C GLU A 30 -5.26 -12.25 9.34
N GLN A 31 -6.57 -11.97 9.36
CA GLN A 31 -7.12 -10.67 8.97
C GLN A 31 -6.63 -9.53 9.89
N LEU A 32 -6.58 -9.76 11.20
CA LEU A 32 -6.07 -8.79 12.17
C LEU A 32 -4.59 -8.47 11.90
N ARG A 33 -3.75 -9.50 11.70
CA ARG A 33 -2.33 -9.29 11.36
C ARG A 33 -2.16 -8.53 10.05
N ALA A 34 -2.92 -8.88 9.01
CA ALA A 34 -2.86 -8.18 7.73
C ALA A 34 -3.23 -6.70 7.89
N ALA A 35 -4.31 -6.41 8.63
CA ALA A 35 -4.75 -5.06 8.91
C ALA A 35 -3.74 -4.25 9.74
N GLU A 36 -3.03 -4.88 10.69
CA GLU A 36 -1.96 -4.24 11.45
C GLU A 36 -0.76 -3.87 10.57
N ILE A 37 -0.32 -4.78 9.69
CA ILE A 37 0.76 -4.52 8.74
C ILE A 37 0.37 -3.38 7.80
N GLU A 38 -0.85 -3.40 7.26
CA GLU A 38 -1.36 -2.31 6.42
C GLU A 38 -1.42 -0.96 7.16
N LYS A 39 -1.82 -0.95 8.43
CA LYS A 39 -1.81 0.26 9.26
C LYS A 39 -0.39 0.77 9.45
N GLN A 40 0.58 -0.09 9.75
CA GLN A 40 1.97 0.32 9.89
C GLN A 40 2.53 0.87 8.58
N ILE A 41 2.28 0.21 7.45
CA ILE A 41 2.67 0.71 6.12
C ILE A 41 2.00 2.06 5.85
N LYS A 42 0.70 2.22 6.10
CA LYS A 42 0.01 3.51 5.92
C LYS A 42 0.55 4.59 6.85
N LEU A 43 0.90 4.27 8.09
CA LEU A 43 1.51 5.21 9.03
C LEU A 43 2.90 5.64 8.60
N ILE A 44 3.71 4.71 8.09
CA ILE A 44 5.01 4.99 7.49
C ILE A 44 4.84 5.86 6.24
N VAL A 45 3.92 5.50 5.34
CA VAL A 45 3.60 6.26 4.12
C VAL A 45 3.01 7.65 4.45
N ASN A 46 2.26 7.78 5.55
CA ASN A 46 1.79 9.05 6.14
C ASN A 46 2.94 9.85 6.76
N LYS A 47 3.96 9.18 7.29
CA LYS A 47 5.13 9.81 7.90
C LYS A 47 6.15 10.28 6.85
N ILE A 48 6.16 9.72 5.64
CA ILE A 48 7.10 10.11 4.59
C ILE A 48 6.53 11.13 3.59
N LEU A 49 5.20 11.18 3.40
CA LEU A 49 4.54 12.18 2.55
C LEU A 49 3.72 13.16 3.39
N THR A 50 3.80 14.46 3.07
CA THR A 50 2.82 15.43 3.57
C THR A 50 1.44 15.20 2.92
N PRO A 51 0.34 15.58 3.60
CA PRO A 51 -1.00 15.51 3.00
C PRO A 51 -1.10 16.31 1.70
N GLU A 52 -0.44 17.46 1.62
CA GLU A 52 -0.36 18.29 0.40
C GLU A 52 0.36 17.57 -0.75
N ALA A 53 1.47 16.88 -0.48
CA ALA A 53 2.21 16.13 -1.49
C ALA A 53 1.38 14.97 -2.07
N ARG A 54 0.50 14.34 -1.27
CA ARG A 54 -0.42 13.30 -1.76
C ARG A 54 -1.47 13.83 -2.70
N GLU A 55 -2.10 14.94 -2.32
CA GLU A 55 -3.13 15.56 -3.13
C GLU A 55 -2.53 16.03 -4.46
N ARG A 56 -1.33 16.64 -4.40
CA ARG A 56 -0.54 17.01 -5.57
C ARG A 56 -0.19 15.81 -6.44
N LEU A 57 0.31 14.72 -5.86
CA LEU A 57 0.64 13.50 -6.59
C LEU A 57 -0.61 12.89 -7.23
N SER A 58 -1.76 12.93 -6.56
CA SER A 58 -3.03 12.40 -7.07
C SER A 58 -3.53 13.23 -8.26
N ASN A 59 -3.55 14.56 -8.13
CA ASN A 59 -3.88 15.46 -9.25
C ASN A 59 -2.87 15.36 -10.39
N LEU A 60 -1.57 15.22 -10.07
CA LEU A 60 -0.53 15.04 -11.07
C LEU A 60 -0.67 13.71 -11.79
N ARG A 61 -1.06 12.63 -11.10
CA ARG A 61 -1.31 11.33 -11.71
C ARG A 61 -2.44 11.40 -12.74
N LEU A 62 -3.47 12.21 -12.47
CA LEU A 62 -4.55 12.48 -13.41
C LEU A 62 -4.09 13.31 -14.61
N ALA A 63 -3.29 14.37 -14.37
CA ALA A 63 -2.84 15.25 -15.44
C ALA A 63 -1.70 14.65 -16.30
N ARG A 64 -0.74 13.98 -15.66
CA ARG A 64 0.53 13.51 -16.24
C ARG A 64 1.05 12.28 -15.47
N PRO A 65 0.52 11.06 -15.76
CA PRO A 65 0.87 9.84 -15.03
C PRO A 65 2.35 9.44 -15.14
N GLU A 66 3.04 9.81 -16.23
CA GLU A 66 4.48 9.52 -16.39
C GLU A 66 5.34 10.16 -15.31
N PHE A 67 5.02 11.40 -14.92
CA PHE A 67 5.77 12.14 -13.91
C PHE A 67 5.45 11.63 -12.51
N ALA A 68 4.18 11.27 -12.26
CA ALA A 68 3.77 10.65 -11.00
C ALA A 68 4.55 9.34 -10.74
N ARG A 69 4.71 8.49 -11.76
CA ARG A 69 5.51 7.25 -11.65
C ARG A 69 6.98 7.51 -11.32
N GLN A 70 7.61 8.50 -11.93
CA GLN A 70 9.01 8.83 -11.63
C GLN A 70 9.20 9.32 -10.20
N ILE A 71 8.23 10.10 -9.71
CA ILE A 71 8.22 10.60 -8.33
C ILE A 71 8.01 9.46 -7.34
N GLU A 72 7.10 8.51 -7.62
CA GLU A 72 6.89 7.30 -6.82
C GLU A 72 8.17 6.46 -6.70
N ILE A 73 8.85 6.21 -7.83
CA ILE A 73 10.11 5.45 -7.84
C ILE A 73 11.19 6.14 -7.00
N PHE A 74 11.31 7.46 -7.12
CA PHE A 74 12.29 8.24 -6.36
C PHE A 74 11.99 8.24 -4.85
N LEU A 75 10.71 8.38 -4.48
CA LEU A 75 10.25 8.28 -3.09
C LEU A 75 10.58 6.91 -2.47
N ILE A 76 10.36 5.84 -3.22
CA ILE A 76 10.68 4.48 -2.78
C ILE A 76 12.19 4.31 -2.58
N GLN A 77 13.00 4.83 -3.50
CA GLN A 77 14.47 4.78 -3.37
C GLN A 77 14.98 5.54 -2.15
N LEU A 78 14.44 6.74 -1.88
CA LEU A 78 14.81 7.52 -0.71
C LEU A 78 14.40 6.85 0.60
N TYR A 79 13.25 6.18 0.61
CA TYR A 79 12.76 5.43 1.77
C TYR A 79 13.63 4.20 2.06
N GLN A 80 13.97 3.41 1.02
CA GLN A 80 14.85 2.25 1.16
C GLN A 80 16.27 2.64 1.59
N ALA A 81 16.76 3.81 1.16
CA ALA A 81 18.06 4.31 1.57
C ALA A 81 18.13 4.71 3.06
N GLY A 82 17.02 4.66 3.81
CA GLY A 82 16.96 5.04 5.23
C GLY A 82 17.31 6.52 5.46
N ARG A 83 17.37 7.31 4.38
CA ARG A 83 17.88 8.69 4.33
C ARG A 83 16.77 9.73 4.32
N LEU A 84 15.57 9.35 4.77
CA LEU A 84 14.44 10.26 4.95
C LEU A 84 14.33 10.65 6.43
N PRO A 85 15.15 11.59 6.93
CA PRO A 85 14.91 12.18 8.25
C PRO A 85 13.66 13.08 8.26
N ASN A 86 13.20 13.55 7.08
CA ASN A 86 12.10 14.49 6.93
C ASN A 86 11.05 14.04 5.91
N LYS A 87 9.82 14.51 6.11
CA LYS A 87 8.68 14.36 5.19
C LYS A 87 9.02 14.99 3.84
N ILE A 88 8.68 14.33 2.74
CA ILE A 88 8.71 14.93 1.39
C ILE A 88 7.55 15.93 1.30
N THR A 89 7.88 17.20 1.03
CA THR A 89 6.95 18.32 0.88
C THR A 89 6.53 18.51 -0.58
N ASP A 90 5.44 19.25 -0.81
CA ASP A 90 5.00 19.67 -2.17
C ASP A 90 6.13 20.39 -2.91
N GLU A 91 6.90 21.23 -2.22
CA GLU A 91 7.99 22.00 -2.81
C GLU A 91 9.11 21.11 -3.39
N GLN A 92 9.49 20.05 -2.67
CA GLN A 92 10.45 19.05 -3.16
C GLN A 92 9.90 18.31 -4.38
N LEU A 93 8.62 17.93 -4.33
CA LEU A 93 7.93 17.26 -5.43
C LEU A 93 7.86 18.16 -6.68
N LYS A 94 7.61 19.45 -6.47
CA LYS A 94 7.55 20.47 -7.51
C LYS A 94 8.93 20.78 -8.11
N ASP A 95 9.98 20.85 -7.29
CA ASP A 95 11.35 21.08 -7.76
C ASP A 95 11.84 19.91 -8.64
N ILE A 96 11.58 18.67 -8.22
CA ILE A 96 11.85 17.46 -9.00
C ILE A 96 11.07 17.50 -10.32
N LEU A 97 9.78 17.85 -10.26
CA LEU A 97 8.94 17.96 -11.43
C LEU A 97 9.43 19.03 -12.41
N MET A 98 9.89 20.17 -11.89
CA MET A 98 10.42 21.27 -12.69
C MET A 98 11.72 20.86 -13.39
N LYS A 99 12.61 20.15 -12.70
CA LYS A 99 13.85 19.58 -13.26
C LYS A 99 13.58 18.57 -14.37
N ILE A 100 12.60 17.68 -14.20
CA ILE A 100 12.24 16.67 -15.21
C ILE A 100 11.54 17.32 -16.43
N SER A 101 10.63 18.27 -16.19
CA SER A 101 9.91 18.98 -17.26
C SER A 101 10.86 19.85 -18.11
N SER A 102 11.86 20.48 -17.50
CA SER A 102 12.85 21.30 -18.20
C SER A 102 13.74 20.49 -19.15
N ARG A 103 14.05 19.22 -18.80
CA ARG A 103 14.77 18.30 -19.71
C ARG A 103 14.01 18.01 -21.01
N LYS A 104 12.66 17.97 -21.01
CA LYS A 104 11.86 17.75 -22.22
C LYS A 104 11.72 18.99 -23.13
N ARG A 105 12.00 20.22 -22.66
CA ARG A 105 11.95 21.43 -23.53
C ARG A 105 13.21 21.66 -24.35
N ASN A 106 14.34 21.06 -23.97
CA ASN A 106 15.63 21.26 -24.64
C ASN A 106 15.87 20.34 -25.85
N ILE A 107 14.85 19.60 -26.32
CA ILE A 107 14.96 18.70 -27.49
C ILE A 107 14.45 19.33 -28.80
N LYS A 108 14.27 20.67 -28.86
CA LYS A 108 14.17 21.36 -30.15
C LYS A 108 15.57 21.63 -30.68
N ILE A 109 16.26 20.57 -31.09
CA ILE A 109 17.41 20.72 -32.00
C ILE A 109 16.80 21.18 -33.34
N ARG A 110 16.82 22.50 -33.58
CA ARG A 110 16.79 23.05 -34.92
C ARG A 110 17.99 22.45 -35.64
N ARG A 111 17.75 21.52 -36.57
CA ARG A 111 18.73 21.20 -37.59
C ARG A 111 18.45 22.12 -38.77
N ILE A 112 19.52 22.79 -39.20
CA ILE A 112 19.62 23.71 -40.34
C ILE A 112 19.07 23.13 -41.63
#